data_AF-A0A085M2F0-F1
#
_entry.id   AF-A0A085M2F0-F1
#
_cell.length_a   1.000
_cell.length_b   1.000
_cell.length_c   1.000
_cell.angle_alpha   90.00
_cell.angle_beta   90.00
_cell.angle_gamma   90.00
#
_symmetry.space_group_name_H-M   'P 1'
#
loop_
_entity.id
_entity.type
_entity.pdbx_description
1 polymer ?
#
loop_
_entity_poly.entity_id
_entity_poly.type
_entity_poly.pdbx_seq_one_letter_code
_entity_poly.pdbx_strand_id
1 'polypeptide(L)'
;MIHDRPPGICAMKSIARFYVWWPGLDSDIERYVRNCSGCRENQPRPPEVPLFSWNMPSEPWARLHDDFAGPFKNLLCNTDRSSRNHLLMNSKKC
;
A
#
# COMPACT_ATOMS: atom_id res chain seq x y z
N MET A 1 -11.93 25.25 5.44
CA MET A 1 -11.88 25.03 3.97
C MET A 1 -12.31 23.59 3.68
N ILE A 2 -12.85 23.26 2.51
CA ILE A 2 -13.33 21.88 2.16
C ILE A 2 -12.16 20.85 2.13
N HIS A 3 -10.93 21.29 2.39
CA HIS A 3 -9.69 20.56 2.17
C HIS A 3 -8.90 20.18 3.45
N ASP A 4 -9.32 20.58 4.64
CA ASP A 4 -8.52 20.33 5.87
C ASP A 4 -8.47 18.85 6.30
N ARG A 5 -9.44 18.05 5.84
CA ARG A 5 -9.41 16.58 5.77
C ARG A 5 -10.24 16.19 4.56
N PRO A 6 -9.67 15.63 3.47
CA PRO A 6 -10.43 15.36 2.26
C PRO A 6 -11.57 14.38 2.58
N PRO A 7 -12.83 14.82 2.58
CA PRO A 7 -13.93 13.87 2.60
C PRO A 7 -13.86 13.12 1.26
N GLY A 8 -14.10 11.80 1.27
CA GLY A 8 -14.03 11.00 0.04
C GLY A 8 -14.84 11.64 -1.09
N ILE A 9 -14.51 11.34 -2.36
CA ILE A 9 -15.08 12.02 -3.53
C ILE A 9 -16.61 12.11 -3.52
N CYS A 10 -17.29 11.08 -2.99
CA CYS A 10 -18.75 11.07 -2.84
C CYS A 10 -19.26 12.19 -1.92
N ALA A 11 -18.59 12.42 -0.80
CA ALA A 11 -18.97 13.48 0.13
C ALA A 11 -18.65 14.88 -0.43
N MET A 12 -17.55 15.04 -1.17
CA MET A 12 -17.30 16.30 -1.91
C MET A 12 -18.38 16.59 -2.95
N LYS A 13 -18.81 15.57 -3.71
CA LYS A 13 -19.92 15.71 -4.66
C LYS A 13 -21.23 16.09 -3.97
N SER A 14 -21.56 15.43 -2.86
CA SER A 14 -22.76 15.77 -2.08
C SER A 14 -22.75 17.22 -1.61
N ILE A 15 -21.65 17.66 -0.97
CA ILE A 15 -21.49 19.04 -0.49
C ILE A 15 -21.63 20.03 -1.65
N ALA A 16 -20.93 19.80 -2.76
CA ALA A 16 -20.97 20.70 -3.91
C ALA A 16 -22.39 20.83 -4.49
N ARG A 17 -23.13 19.73 -4.62
CA ARG A 17 -24.53 19.72 -5.10
C ARG A 17 -25.50 20.47 -4.18
N PHE A 18 -25.17 20.62 -2.89
CA PHE A 18 -25.99 21.44 -1.97
C PHE A 18 -25.81 22.94 -2.20
N TYR A 19 -24.63 23.39 -2.62
CA TYR A 19 -24.33 24.82 -2.77
C TYR A 19 -24.49 25.33 -4.19
N VAL A 20 -24.18 24.50 -5.19
CA VAL A 20 -24.05 24.94 -6.58
C VAL A 20 -24.53 23.86 -7.56
N TRP A 21 -24.95 24.29 -8.74
CA TRP A 21 -25.34 23.39 -9.82
C TRP A 21 -24.97 23.96 -11.19
N TRP A 22 -24.36 23.12 -12.04
CA TRP A 22 -24.14 23.36 -13.47
C TRP A 22 -23.90 22.02 -14.20
N PRO A 23 -24.12 21.96 -15.53
CA PRO A 23 -23.78 20.78 -16.31
C PRO A 23 -22.27 20.51 -16.25
N GLY A 24 -21.87 19.34 -15.74
CA GLY A 24 -20.46 18.95 -15.60
C GLY A 24 -19.84 19.19 -14.23
N LEU A 25 -20.61 19.64 -13.23
CA LEU A 25 -20.14 19.82 -11.84
C LEU A 25 -19.37 18.60 -11.31
N ASP A 26 -19.91 17.40 -11.49
CA ASP A 26 -19.28 16.18 -11.01
C ASP A 26 -17.93 15.92 -11.68
N SER A 27 -17.80 16.22 -12.98
CA SER A 27 -16.57 16.06 -13.75
C SER A 27 -15.51 17.09 -13.35
N ASP A 28 -15.91 18.32 -13.03
CA ASP A 28 -15.01 19.33 -12.50
C ASP A 28 -14.48 18.96 -11.11
N ILE A 29 -15.35 18.42 -10.24
CA ILE A 29 -14.97 17.91 -8.92
C ILE A 29 -13.99 16.74 -9.05
N GLU A 30 -14.26 15.81 -9.97
CA GLU A 30 -13.34 14.70 -10.26
C GLU A 30 -11.96 15.18 -10.73
N ARG A 31 -11.93 16.15 -11.65
CA ARG A 31 -10.69 16.76 -12.14
C ARG A 31 -9.92 17.45 -11.01
N TYR A 32 -10.62 18.17 -10.15
CA TYR A 32 -10.03 18.83 -8.98
C TYR A 32 -9.44 17.83 -7.99
N VAL A 33 -10.19 16.79 -7.63
CA VAL A 33 -9.76 15.75 -6.68
C VAL A 33 -8.57 14.96 -7.23
N ARG A 34 -8.55 14.67 -8.54
CA ARG A 34 -7.45 13.95 -9.19
C ARG A 34 -6.13 14.74 -9.18
N ASN A 35 -6.19 16.07 -9.29
CA ASN A 35 -5.01 16.93 -9.30
C ASN A 35 -4.54 17.33 -7.89
N CYS A 36 -5.30 16.99 -6.85
CA CYS A 36 -4.94 17.29 -5.48
C CYS A 36 -3.98 16.24 -4.89
N SER A 37 -2.83 16.69 -4.37
CA SER A 37 -1.85 15.85 -3.68
C SER A 37 -2.42 15.19 -2.42
N GLY A 38 -3.09 15.95 -1.55
CA GLY A 38 -3.67 15.43 -0.31
C GLY A 38 -4.79 14.41 -0.53
N CYS A 39 -5.57 14.56 -1.60
CA CYS A 39 -6.56 13.55 -2.00
C CYS A 39 -5.89 12.28 -2.55
N ARG A 40 -4.80 12.43 -3.31
CA ARG A 40 -4.07 11.31 -3.91
C ARG A 40 -3.37 10.44 -2.86
N GLU A 41 -2.77 11.06 -1.85
CA GLU A 41 -2.10 10.35 -0.75
C GLU A 41 -3.07 9.52 0.11
N ASN A 42 -4.31 9.99 0.23
CA ASN A 42 -5.36 9.29 0.99
C ASN A 42 -6.20 8.32 0.14
N GLN A 43 -5.80 8.03 -1.10
CA GLN A 43 -6.53 7.05 -1.91
C GLN A 43 -6.38 5.64 -1.31
N PRO A 44 -7.48 4.86 -1.27
CA PRO A 44 -7.40 3.46 -0.84
C PRO A 44 -6.46 2.69 -1.77
N ARG A 45 -5.66 1.80 -1.17
CA ARG A 45 -4.79 0.90 -1.93
C ARG A 45 -5.65 0.07 -2.89
N PRO A 46 -5.22 -0.11 -4.15
CA PRO A 46 -5.91 -1.03 -5.05
C PRO A 46 -6.01 -2.43 -4.43
N PRO A 47 -7.05 -3.22 -4.76
CA PRO A 47 -7.17 -4.57 -4.26
C PRO A 47 -5.91 -5.36 -4.58
N GLU A 48 -5.41 -6.10 -3.59
CA GLU A 48 -4.24 -6.96 -3.78
C GLU A 48 -4.56 -7.99 -4.87
N VAL A 49 -3.66 -8.08 -5.85
CA VAL A 49 -3.75 -9.10 -6.90
C VAL A 49 -3.55 -10.48 -6.26
N PRO A 50 -4.29 -11.51 -6.70
CA PRO A 50 -4.06 -12.88 -6.22
C PRO A 50 -2.60 -13.26 -6.43
N LEU A 51 -1.95 -13.75 -5.36
CA LEU A 51 -0.60 -14.28 -5.45
C LEU A 51 -0.63 -15.56 -6.29
N PHE A 52 -0.03 -15.53 -7.47
CA PHE A 52 0.26 -16.74 -8.22
C PHE A 52 1.47 -17.43 -7.60
N SER A 53 1.30 -18.68 -7.18
CA SER A 53 2.43 -19.52 -6.79
C SER A 53 3.26 -19.87 -8.01
N TRP A 54 4.58 -19.91 -7.84
CA TRP A 54 5.48 -20.37 -8.88
C TRP A 54 5.32 -21.88 -9.09
N ASN A 55 5.30 -22.32 -10.36
CA ASN A 55 5.32 -23.75 -10.68
C ASN A 55 6.61 -24.39 -10.14
N MET A 56 6.47 -25.58 -9.54
CA MET A 56 7.60 -26.37 -9.07
C MET A 56 8.48 -26.82 -10.24
N PRO A 57 9.82 -26.73 -10.12
CA PRO A 57 10.73 -27.25 -11.14
C PRO A 57 10.60 -28.78 -11.25
N SER A 58 10.61 -29.29 -12.47
CA SER A 58 10.54 -30.74 -12.77
C SER A 58 11.88 -31.45 -12.69
N GLU A 59 12.99 -30.70 -12.73
CA GLU A 59 14.35 -31.25 -12.78
C GLU A 59 15.24 -30.60 -11.72
N PRO A 60 16.26 -31.33 -11.20
CA PRO A 60 17.28 -30.76 -10.33
C PRO A 60 17.97 -29.57 -11.01
N TRP A 61 18.24 -28.49 -10.26
CA TRP A 61 18.89 -27.26 -10.75
C TRP A 61 18.11 -26.44 -11.79
N ALA A 62 16.84 -26.76 -12.09
CA ALA A 62 16.05 -26.01 -13.08
C ALA A 62 15.66 -24.58 -12.65
N ARG A 63 15.78 -24.24 -11.35
CA ARG A 63 15.58 -22.86 -10.87
C ARG A 63 16.42 -22.59 -9.62
N LEU A 64 17.28 -21.58 -9.69
CA LEU A 64 18.05 -21.05 -8.57
C LEU A 64 17.54 -19.63 -8.26
N HIS A 65 17.11 -19.41 -7.02
CA HIS A 65 16.80 -18.07 -6.51
C HIS A 65 17.98 -17.62 -5.66
N ASP A 66 18.58 -16.49 -6.02
CA ASP A 66 19.64 -15.85 -5.24
C ASP A 66 19.18 -14.44 -4.88
N ASP A 67 19.09 -14.16 -3.58
CA ASP A 67 18.62 -12.89 -3.04
C ASP A 67 19.77 -12.19 -2.32
N PHE A 68 20.11 -10.99 -2.78
CA PHE A 68 21.08 -10.16 -2.10
C PHE A 68 20.42 -9.45 -0.92
N ALA A 69 20.78 -9.86 0.30
CA ALA A 69 20.45 -9.10 1.50
C ALA A 69 21.32 -7.82 1.55
N GLY A 70 20.72 -6.65 1.37
CA GLY A 70 21.39 -5.37 1.61
C GLY A 70 21.25 -4.90 3.07
N PRO A 71 22.03 -3.91 3.56
CA PRO A 71 23.33 -3.41 3.13
C PRO A 71 24.47 -3.88 4.06
N PHE A 72 25.67 -4.08 3.51
CA PHE A 72 26.86 -4.47 4.28
C PHE A 72 27.77 -3.26 4.55
N LYS A 73 28.17 -3.10 5.82
CA LYS A 73 28.94 -2.00 6.46
C LYS A 73 28.12 -0.75 6.84
N ASN A 74 27.40 -0.89 7.96
CA ASN A 74 26.69 0.13 8.79
C ASN A 74 25.20 0.34 8.46
N LEU A 75 24.41 -0.73 8.29
CA LEU A 75 23.65 -1.45 9.34
C LEU A 75 22.54 -0.65 10.02
N LEU A 76 21.29 -1.02 9.70
CA LEU A 76 20.26 -1.30 10.71
C LEU A 76 19.43 -2.50 10.24
N CYS A 77 19.79 -3.68 10.75
CA CYS A 77 18.91 -4.84 10.74
C CYS A 77 18.08 -4.82 12.04
N ASN A 78 16.94 -4.14 12.03
CA ASN A 78 15.91 -4.42 13.04
C ASN A 78 15.23 -5.72 12.65
N THR A 79 15.77 -6.84 13.11
CA THR A 79 15.08 -8.13 13.05
C THR A 79 13.96 -8.10 14.10
N ASP A 80 12.76 -7.73 13.71
CA ASP A 80 11.57 -8.32 14.32
C ASP A 80 10.68 -8.93 13.23
N ARG A 81 10.68 -10.26 13.20
CA ARG A 81 9.54 -11.03 12.72
C ARG A 81 9.53 -12.35 13.45
N SER A 82 9.05 -12.34 14.69
CA SER A 82 8.57 -13.55 15.36
C SER A 82 7.37 -14.11 14.58
N SER A 83 7.66 -14.84 13.50
CA SER A 83 6.77 -15.80 12.88
C SER A 83 7.17 -17.16 13.41
N ARG A 84 6.47 -17.55 14.47
CA ARG A 84 6.35 -18.89 15.06
C ARG A 84 6.93 -20.00 14.18
N ASN A 85 8.12 -20.47 14.53
CA ASN A 85 8.46 -21.87 14.31
C ASN A 85 9.07 -22.43 15.59
N HIS A 86 8.45 -23.53 15.99
CA HIS A 86 8.74 -24.35 17.15
C HIS A 86 10.19 -24.84 17.09
N LEU A 87 10.82 -25.02 18.25
CA LEU A 87 12.19 -25.56 18.48
C LEU A 87 13.30 -24.50 18.43
N LEU A 88 13.50 -23.83 19.56
CA LEU A 88 14.66 -24.08 20.44
C LEU A 88 14.58 -23.07 21.59
N MET A 89 14.11 -23.56 22.74
CA MET A 89 14.47 -22.95 24.01
C MET A 89 15.99 -22.92 24.08
N ASN A 90 16.60 -21.74 24.18
CA ASN A 90 17.72 -21.51 25.09
C ASN A 90 18.00 -20.01 25.21
N SER A 91 17.51 -19.49 26.34
CA SER A 91 18.11 -18.45 27.18
C SER A 91 19.05 -17.48 26.47
N LYS A 92 18.56 -16.26 26.20
CA LYS A 92 19.33 -15.04 26.45
C LYS A 92 18.39 -13.93 26.94
N LYS A 93 18.44 -13.69 28.25
CA LYS A 93 18.21 -12.37 28.84
C LYS A 93 19.34 -11.45 28.38
N CYS A 94 19.00 -10.38 27.68
CA CYS A 94 19.43 -9.02 28.00
C CYS A 94 18.46 -8.06 27.32
#